data_AF-A0A7K3Y797-F1
#
_entry.id   AF-A0A7K3Y797-F1
#
_cell.length_a   1.000
_cell.length_b   1.000
_cell.length_c   1.000
_cell.angle_alpha   90.00
_cell.angle_beta   90.00
_cell.angle_gamma   90.00
#
_symmetry.space_group_name_H-M   'P 1'
#
loop_
_entity.id
_entity.type
_entity.pdbx_description
1 polymer ?
#
loop_
_entity_poly.entity_id
_entity_poly.type
_entity_poly.pdbx_seq_one_letter_code
_entity_poly.pdbx_strand_id
1 'polypeptide(L)' 'MNEDVDYLEQLIHSRTTRTDLHERAKIVLLSHQGNTDSAIARKLGIDRQKVSRTINRVLAIGVREGL' A
#
# COMPACT_ATOMS: atom_id res chain seq x y z
N MET A 1 -17.34 -6.39 5.90
CA MET A 1 -16.41 -6.58 4.78
C MET A 1 -15.47 -5.38 4.80
N ASN A 2 -14.18 -5.61 4.63
CA ASN A 2 -13.17 -4.57 4.80
C ASN A 2 -12.95 -3.93 3.41
N GLU A 3 -13.86 -3.05 2.99
CA GLU A 3 -13.98 -2.52 1.62
C GLU A 3 -12.67 -1.94 1.07
N ASP A 4 -11.84 -1.38 1.96
CA ASP A 4 -10.51 -0.89 1.64
C ASP A 4 -9.53 -2.00 1.27
N VAL A 5 -9.59 -3.15 1.95
CA VAL A 5 -8.77 -4.33 1.62
C VAL A 5 -9.19 -4.88 0.26
N ASP A 6 -10.50 -4.98 0.00
CA ASP A 6 -11.00 -5.45 -1.30
C ASP A 6 -10.55 -4.52 -2.43
N TYR A 7 -10.59 -3.20 -2.20
CA TYR A 7 -10.10 -2.21 -3.16
C TYR A 7 -8.58 -2.33 -3.41
N LEU A 8 -7.78 -2.51 -2.36
CA LEU A 8 -6.33 -2.72 -2.47
C LEU A 8 -6.01 -3.99 -3.27
N GLU A 9 -6.71 -5.09 -2.98
CA GLU A 9 -6.56 -6.36 -3.70
C GLU A 9 -6.93 -6.21 -5.18
N GLN A 10 -8.00 -5.48 -5.51
CA GLN A 10 -8.37 -5.17 -6.90
C GLN A 10 -7.27 -4.40 -7.64
N LEU A 11 -6.68 -3.38 -7.00
CA LEU A 11 -5.60 -2.60 -7.60
C LEU A 11 -4.36 -3.46 -7.88
N ILE A 12 -4.04 -4.40 -6.98
CA ILE A 12 -2.87 -5.28 -7.08
C ILE A 12 -3.05 -6.33 -8.20
N HIS A 13 -4.27 -6.84 -8.40
CA HIS A 13 -4.55 -7.87 -9.40
C HIS A 13 -4.91 -7.32 -10.79
N SER A 14 -5.24 -6.04 -10.90
CA SER A 14 -5.58 -5.41 -12.18
C SER A 14 -4.34 -5.20 -13.06
N ARG A 15 -4.46 -5.62 -14.33
CA ARG A 15 -3.41 -5.50 -15.35
C ARG A 15 -3.19 -4.07 -15.86
N THR A 16 -4.12 -3.17 -15.58
CA THR A 16 -4.10 -1.79 -16.07
C THR A 16 -3.75 -0.78 -14.98
N THR A 17 -3.57 -1.23 -13.73
CA THR A 17 -3.15 -0.36 -12.64
C THR A 17 -1.76 0.20 -12.94
N ARG A 18 -1.62 1.53 -12.81
CA ARG A 18 -0.32 2.19 -12.92
C ARG A 18 0.66 1.63 -11.89
N THR A 19 1.92 1.47 -12.27
CA THR A 19 2.97 0.88 -11.42
C THR A 19 3.10 1.54 -10.06
N ASP A 20 3.01 2.87 -10.00
CA ASP A 20 3.12 3.64 -8.76
C ASP A 20 1.94 3.39 -7.80
N LEU A 21 0.72 3.34 -8.36
CA LEU A 21 -0.50 3.03 -7.60
C LEU A 21 -0.50 1.59 -7.11
N HIS A 22 -0.09 0.64 -7.97
CA HIS A 22 0.04 -0.77 -7.61
C HIS A 22 1.07 -0.99 -6.49
N GLU A 23 2.22 -0.30 -6.54
CA GLU A 23 3.22 -0.38 -5.46
C GLU A 23 2.69 0.19 -4.14
N ARG A 24 2.04 1.36 -4.17
CA ARG A 24 1.44 1.97 -2.97
C ARG A 24 0.33 1.10 -2.39
N ALA A 25 -0.49 0.46 -3.22
CA ALA A 25 -1.48 -0.51 -2.77
C ALA A 25 -0.83 -1.71 -2.05
N LYS A 26 0.26 -2.26 -2.60
CA LYS A 26 1.03 -3.33 -1.92
C LYS A 26 1.59 -2.89 -0.57
N ILE A 27 2.12 -1.67 -0.48
CA ILE A 27 2.63 -1.11 0.79
C ILE A 27 1.53 -1.11 1.85
N VAL A 28 0.37 -0.53 1.53
CA VAL A 28 -0.74 -0.37 2.48
C VAL A 28 -1.31 -1.73 2.89
N LEU A 29 -1.51 -2.64 1.94
CA LEU A 29 -2.01 -3.98 2.22
C LEU A 29 -1.07 -4.76 3.15
N LEU A 30 0.25 -4.72 2.90
CA LEU A 30 1.22 -5.39 3.77
C LEU A 30 1.27 -4.78 5.17
N SER A 31 1.12 -3.45 5.29
CA SER A 31 1.01 -2.77 6.58
C SER A 31 -0.25 -3.21 7.34
N HIS A 32 -1.39 -3.30 6.66
CA HIS A 32 -2.64 -3.81 7.24
C HIS A 32 -2.51 -5.26 7.73
N GLN A 33 -1.68 -6.08 7.06
CA GLN A 33 -1.34 -7.44 7.49
C GLN A 33 -0.34 -7.50 8.68
N GLY A 34 0.03 -6.35 9.26
CA GLY A 34 0.92 -6.28 10.43
C GLY A 34 2.42 -6.28 10.11
N ASN A 35 2.82 -6.12 8.85
CA ASN A 35 4.24 -6.02 8.49
C ASN A 35 4.78 -4.65 8.89
N THR A 36 6.02 -4.61 9.40
CA THR A 36 6.72 -3.35 9.72
C THR A 36 7.24 -2.68 8.46
N ASP A 37 7.43 -1.35 8.49
CA ASP A 37 7.99 -0.58 7.37
C ASP A 37 9.27 -1.17 6.79
N SER A 38 10.17 -1.67 7.66
CA SER A 38 11.44 -2.26 7.24
C SER A 38 11.24 -3.62 6.55
N ALA A 39 10.29 -4.43 7.03
CA ALA A 39 9.94 -5.71 6.40
C ALA A 39 9.30 -5.49 5.03
N ILE A 40 8.41 -4.50 4.91
CA ILE A 40 7.77 -4.11 3.65
C ILE A 40 8.81 -3.60 2.66
N ALA A 41 9.67 -2.67 3.06
CA ALA A 41 10.74 -2.12 2.25
C ALA A 41 11.65 -3.23 1.69
N ARG A 42 12.07 -4.17 2.55
CA ARG A 42 12.87 -5.33 2.15
C ARG A 42 12.12 -6.24 1.18
N LYS A 43 10.84 -6.52 1.43
CA LYS A 43 10.01 -7.40 0.59
C LYS A 43 9.77 -6.83 -0.81
N LEU A 44 9.59 -5.52 -0.91
CA LEU A 44 9.31 -4.83 -2.17
C LEU A 44 10.56 -4.29 -2.88
N GLY A 45 11.72 -4.30 -2.22
CA GLY A 45 12.97 -3.76 -2.79
C GLY A 45 12.96 -2.24 -2.94
N ILE A 46 12.27 -1.53 -2.03
CA ILE A 46 12.10 -0.06 -2.07
C ILE A 46 12.59 0.61 -0.79
N ASP A 47 12.67 1.94 -0.82
CA ASP A 47 13.10 2.75 0.31
C ASP A 47 12.08 2.78 1.47
N ARG A 48 12.57 2.66 2.71
CA ARG A 48 11.74 2.67 3.93
C ARG A 48 10.99 3.99 4.14
N GLN A 49 11.58 5.13 3.78
CA GLN A 49 10.92 6.44 3.88
C GLN A 49 9.72 6.51 2.94
N LYS A 50 9.81 5.92 1.74
CA LYS A 50 8.67 5.83 0.81
C LYS A 50 7.52 5.00 1.39
N VAL A 51 7.85 3.87 2.02
CA VAL A 51 6.87 3.03 2.74
C VAL A 51 6.16 3.84 3.82
N SER A 52 6.92 4.44 4.73
CA SER A 52 6.39 5.21 5.85
C SER A 52 5.53 6.40 5.38
N ARG A 53 5.98 7.15 4.37
CA ARG A 53 5.21 8.27 3.79
C ARG A 53 3.89 7.83 3.20
N THR A 54 3.87 6.67 2.52
CA THR A 54 2.64 6.13 1.90
C THR A 54 1.64 5.69 2.98
N ILE A 55 2.11 4.95 3.98
CA ILE A 55 1.27 4.49 5.11
C ILE A 55 0.71 5.71 5.86
N ASN A 56 1.57 6.65 6.25
CA ASN A 56 1.14 7.84 7.00
C ASN A 56 0.13 8.69 6.21
N ARG A 57 0.31 8.81 4.89
CA ARG A 57 -0.67 9.51 4.04
C ARG A 57 -2.03 8.82 4.08
N VAL A 58 -2.07 7.50 3.88
CA VAL A 58 -3.33 6.74 3.92
C VAL A 58 -3.98 6.76 5.30
N LEU A 59 -3.20 6.68 6.39
CA LEU A 59 -3.72 6.83 7.74
C LEU A 59 -4.32 8.22 7.99
N ALA A 60 -3.78 9.26 7.34
CA ALA A 60 -4.23 10.63 7.53
C ALA A 60 -5.52 10.96 6.75
N ILE A 61 -5.67 10.43 5.53
CA ILE A 61 -6.75 10.86 4.62
C ILE A 61 -7.61 9.72 4.05
N GLY A 62 -7.34 8.46 4.41
CA GLY A 62 -8.06 7.29 3.89
C GLY A 62 -7.37 6.63 2.70
N VAL A 63 -7.78 5.39 2.36
CA VAL A 63 -7.18 4.60 1.28
C VAL A 63 -7.49 5.21 -0.09
N ARG A 64 -8.72 5.66 -0.33
CA ARG A 64 -9.16 6.18 -1.65
C ARG A 64 -8.44 7.48 -2.01
N GLU A 65 -8.22 8.35 -1.04
CA GLU A 65 -7.61 9.67 -1.19
C GLU A 65 -6.07 9.61 -1.00
N GLY A 66 -5.61 8.63 -0.21
CA GLY A 66 -4.22 8.48 0.21
C GLY A 66 -3.35 7.62 -0.68
N LEU A 67 -3.93 6.86 -1.63
CA LEU A 67 -3.25 6.14 -2.71
C LEU A 67 -2.98 6.98 -3.95
#